data_AF-A0A970BUH1-F1
#
_entry.id   AF-A0A970BUH1-F1
#
_cell.length_a   1.000
_cell.length_b   1.000
_cell.length_c   1.000
_cell.angle_alpha   90.00
_cell.angle_beta   90.00
_cell.angle_gamma   90.00
#
_symmetry.space_group_name_H-M   'P 1'
#
loop_
_entity.id
_entity.type
_entity.pdbx_description
1 polymer ?
#
loop_
_entity_poly.entity_id
_entity_poly.type
_entity_poly.pdbx_seq_one_letter_code
_entity_poly.pdbx_strand_id
1 'polypeptide(L)' 'LVERGVIAPQDRVIVISTAHGLKFTDFKVRYHEGTLPGVEALRRNPPLELPADAGAVREAIARGLDRRQRPTHHA' A
#
# COMPACT_ATOMS: atom_id res chain seq x y z
N LEU A 1 19.85 -3.10 -4.82
CA LEU A 1 21.11 -2.91 -4.04
C LEU A 1 21.25 -4.01 -3.00
N VAL A 2 20.22 -4.19 -2.17
CA VAL A 2 20.10 -5.33 -1.25
C VAL A 2 20.11 -6.67 -2.01
N GLU A 3 19.21 -6.89 -2.97
CA GLU A 3 19.15 -8.14 -3.76
C GLU A 3 20.44 -8.44 -4.54
N ARG A 4 21.14 -7.39 -4.97
CA ARG A 4 22.43 -7.52 -5.68
C ARG A 4 23.61 -7.74 -4.73
N GLY A 5 23.38 -7.83 -3.41
CA GLY A 5 24.41 -8.01 -2.38
C GLY A 5 25.32 -6.82 -2.15
N VAL A 6 25.00 -5.63 -2.70
CA VAL A 6 25.83 -4.43 -2.57
C VAL A 6 25.68 -3.77 -1.19
N ILE A 7 24.49 -3.89 -0.60
CA ILE A 7 24.22 -3.47 0.79
C ILE A 7 23.92 -4.74 1.57
N ALA A 8 24.70 -5.00 2.60
CA ALA A 8 24.55 -6.17 3.44
C ALA A 8 23.47 -5.98 4.51
N PRO A 9 22.86 -7.07 5.04
CA PRO A 9 21.81 -6.96 6.07
C PRO A 9 22.25 -6.25 7.35
N GLN A 10 23.53 -6.35 7.70
CA GLN A 10 24.11 -5.71 8.89
C GLN A 10 24.52 -4.25 8.69
N ASP A 11 24.43 -3.73 7.47
CA ASP A 11 24.85 -2.37 7.18
C ASP A 11 23.88 -1.34 7.78
N ARG A 12 24.44 -0.31 8.40
CA ARG A 12 23.65 0.84 8.83
C ARG A 12 23.40 1.77 7.63
N VAL A 13 22.18 1.75 7.11
CA VAL A 13 21.75 2.57 5.97
C VAL A 13 20.96 3.79 6.47
N ILE A 14 21.27 4.98 5.93
CA ILE A 14 20.52 6.21 6.19
C ILE A 14 19.84 6.63 4.88
N VAL A 15 18.52 6.76 4.91
CA VAL A 15 17.73 7.28 3.78
C VAL A 15 17.32 8.71 4.07
N ILE A 16 17.67 9.65 3.19
CA ILE A 16 17.36 11.07 3.35
C ILE A 16 16.14 11.42 2.49
N SER A 17 15.01 11.73 3.14
CA SER A 17 13.83 12.29 2.46
C SER A 17 13.99 13.79 2.30
N THR A 18 14.26 14.25 1.08
CA THR A 18 14.53 15.66 0.78
C THR A 18 13.27 16.52 0.65
N ALA A 19 12.09 15.90 0.59
CA ALA A 19 10.82 16.57 0.46
C ALA A 19 9.75 15.95 1.36
N HIS A 20 8.75 16.75 1.73
CA HIS A 20 7.59 16.29 2.46
C HIS A 20 6.62 15.57 1.53
N GLY A 21 6.07 14.43 1.97
CA GLY A 21 5.16 13.61 1.17
C GLY A 21 3.89 14.33 0.71
N LEU A 22 3.43 15.34 1.46
CA LEU A 22 2.26 16.16 1.10
C LEU A 22 2.44 16.96 -0.20
N LYS A 23 3.66 17.12 -0.71
CA LYS A 23 3.89 17.73 -2.02
C LYS A 23 3.48 16.81 -3.19
N PHE A 24 3.16 15.55 -2.91
CA PHE A 24 2.91 14.50 -3.90
C PHE A 24 1.55 13.81 -3.67
N THR A 25 0.58 14.51 -3.11
CA THR A 25 -0.78 13.96 -2.85
C THR A 25 -1.44 13.47 -4.12
N ASP A 26 -1.42 14.25 -5.19
CA ASP A 26 -2.08 13.92 -6.45
C ASP A 26 -1.50 12.65 -7.08
N PHE A 27 -0.19 12.47 -6.98
CA PHE A 27 0.48 11.24 -7.40
C PHE A 27 -0.05 10.03 -6.61
N LYS A 28 -0.21 10.15 -5.29
CA LYS A 28 -0.74 9.07 -4.44
C LYS A 28 -2.20 8.77 -4.75
N VAL A 29 -3.03 9.81 -4.93
CA VAL A 29 -4.44 9.67 -5.30
C VAL A 29 -4.55 8.88 -6.61
N ARG A 30 -3.86 9.34 -7.66
CA ARG A 30 -3.88 8.67 -8.98
C ARG A 30 -3.31 7.25 -8.95
N TYR A 31 -2.29 7.00 -8.13
CA TYR A 31 -1.79 5.65 -7.90
C TYR A 31 -2.90 4.75 -7.34
N HIS A 32 -3.56 5.16 -6.24
CA HIS A 32 -4.60 4.37 -5.58
C HIS A 32 -5.89 4.24 -6.41
N GLU A 33 -6.18 5.20 -7.29
CA GLU A 33 -7.26 5.12 -8.28
C GLU A 33 -6.90 4.28 -9.51
N GLY A 34 -5.60 4.07 -9.77
CA GLY A 34 -5.14 3.36 -10.95
C GLY A 34 -5.15 4.17 -12.24
N THR A 35 -5.14 5.50 -12.14
CA THR A 35 -5.23 6.45 -13.26
C THR A 35 -3.88 7.04 -13.66
N LEU A 36 -2.78 6.48 -13.13
CA LEU A 36 -1.42 6.94 -13.39
C LEU A 36 -0.85 6.27 -14.67
N PRO A 37 -0.53 7.02 -15.73
CA PRO A 37 -0.10 6.47 -17.01
C PRO A 37 1.22 5.71 -16.87
N GLY A 38 1.31 4.55 -17.52
CA GLY A 38 2.52 3.72 -17.53
C GLY A 38 2.86 3.07 -16.18
N VAL A 39 1.97 3.12 -15.19
CA VAL A 39 2.18 2.51 -13.89
C VAL A 39 1.15 1.42 -13.63
N GLU A 40 1.62 0.19 -13.44
CA GLU A 40 0.80 -0.88 -12.89
C GLU A 40 0.72 -0.75 -11.37
N ALA A 41 -0.45 -0.35 -10.87
CA ALA A 41 -0.66 -0.09 -9.46
C ALA A 41 -1.01 -1.39 -8.70
N LEU A 42 0.01 -2.19 -8.40
CA LEU A 42 -0.13 -3.50 -7.74
C LEU A 42 -0.64 -3.43 -6.29
N ARG A 43 -0.49 -2.28 -5.62
CA ARG A 43 -0.82 -2.07 -4.20
C ARG A 43 -1.83 -0.94 -3.99
N ARG A 44 -2.82 -0.83 -4.89
CA ARG A 44 -3.92 0.12 -4.73
C ARG A 44 -4.73 -0.17 -3.46
N ASN A 45 -5.30 0.89 -2.92
CA ASN A 45 -6.21 0.85 -1.78
C ASN A 45 -7.42 1.74 -2.12
N PRO A 46 -8.24 1.33 -3.10
CA PRO A 46 -9.41 2.10 -3.49
C PRO A 46 -10.48 2.02 -2.40
N PRO A 47 -11.42 2.98 -2.36
CA PRO A 47 -12.64 2.85 -1.58
C PRO A 47 -13.38 1.55 -1.94
N LEU A 48 -14.00 0.94 -0.92
CA LEU A 48 -14.92 -0.17 -1.12
C LEU A 48 -16.36 0.38 -1.06
N GLU A 49 -17.01 0.47 -2.20
CA GLU A 49 -18.41 0.89 -2.30
C GLU A 49 -19.33 -0.20 -1.76
N LEU A 50 -20.27 0.17 -0.87
CA LEU A 50 -21.19 -0.73 -0.20
C LEU A 50 -22.60 -0.12 -0.17
N PRO A 51 -23.67 -0.95 -0.20
CA PRO A 51 -25.02 -0.46 0.06
C PRO A 51 -25.13 0.11 1.47
N ALA A 52 -26.11 0.99 1.69
CA ALA A 52 -26.43 1.56 3.00
C ALA A 52 -27.12 0.53 3.92
N ASP A 53 -26.41 -0.57 4.21
CA ASP A 53 -26.86 -1.69 5.01
C ASP A 53 -25.82 -2.04 6.08
N ALA A 54 -26.28 -2.15 7.33
CA ALA A 54 -25.40 -2.42 8.46
C ALA A 54 -24.78 -3.84 8.39
N GLY A 55 -25.48 -4.80 7.82
CA GLY A 55 -24.98 -6.16 7.59
C GLY A 55 -23.79 -6.16 6.64
N ALA A 56 -23.95 -5.55 5.46
CA ALA A 56 -22.92 -5.40 4.44
C ALA A 56 -21.65 -4.73 4.98
N VAL A 57 -21.80 -3.69 5.82
CA VAL A 57 -20.67 -3.01 6.47
C VAL A 57 -19.95 -3.94 7.45
N ARG A 58 -20.67 -4.64 8.34
CA ARG A 58 -20.06 -5.57 9.30
C ARG A 58 -19.28 -6.67 8.60
N GLU A 59 -19.84 -7.25 7.54
CA GLU A 59 -19.18 -8.29 6.77
C GLU A 59 -17.91 -7.78 6.07
N ALA A 60 -17.96 -6.58 5.48
CA ALA A 60 -16.80 -5.98 4.85
C ALA A 60 -15.65 -5.74 5.84
N ILE A 61 -15.98 -5.27 7.05
CA ILE A 61 -15.01 -5.11 8.14
C ILE A 61 -14.41 -6.45 8.54
N ALA A 62 -15.25 -7.48 8.77
CA ALA A 62 -14.79 -8.82 9.14
C ALA A 62 -13.80 -9.38 8.10
N ARG A 63 -14.17 -9.38 6.81
CA ARG A 63 -13.30 -9.78 5.70
C ARG A 63 -11.99 -8.98 5.66
N GLY A 64 -12.03 -7.70 6.02
CA GLY A 64 -10.85 -6.83 6.09
C GLY A 64 -9.89 -7.23 7.20
N LEU A 65 -10.41 -7.57 8.38
CA LEU A 65 -9.62 -8.02 9.53
C LEU A 65 -8.97 -9.39 9.25
N ASP A 66 -9.71 -10.34 8.70
CA ASP A 66 -9.17 -11.66 8.34
C ASP A 66 -7.98 -11.57 7.39
N ARG A 67 -8.05 -10.65 6.43
CA ARG A 67 -6.97 -10.42 5.45
C ARG A 67 -5.70 -9.85 6.08
N ARG A 68 -5.84 -9.01 7.11
CA ARG A 68 -4.71 -8.40 7.83
C ARG A 68 -4.07 -9.37 8.83
N GLN A 69 -4.85 -10.32 9.34
CA GLN A 69 -4.39 -11.33 10.30
C GLN A 69 -3.67 -12.51 9.63
N ARG A 70 -3.86 -12.74 8.33
CA ARG A 70 -3.03 -13.72 7.61
C ARG A 70 -1.56 -13.27 7.65
N PRO A 71 -0.64 -14.08 8.20
CA PRO A 71 0.77 -13.74 8.21
C PRO A 71 1.23 -13.57 6.77
N THR A 72 1.71 -12.37 6.44
CA THR A 72 2.43 -12.13 5.18
C THR A 72 3.74 -12.90 5.26
N HIS A 73 3.76 -14.15 4.79
CA HIS A 73 5.00 -14.82 4.45
C HIS A 73 5.65 -14.02 3.30
N HIS A 74 6.62 -13.18 3.65
CA HIS A 74 7.62 -12.71 2.71
C HIS A 74 8.60 -13.87 2.51
N ALA A 75 8.48 -14.53 1.35
CA ALA A 75 9.56 -15.31 0.77
C ALA A 75 10.59 -14.36 0.17
#